data_AF-A0A6J4XFL8-F1
#
_entry.id   AF-A0A6J4XFL8-F1
#
_cell.length_a   1.000
_cell.length_b   1.000
_cell.length_c   1.000
_cell.angle_alpha   90.00
_cell.angle_beta   90.00
_cell.angle_gamma   90.00
#
_symmetry.space_group_name_H-M   'P 1'
#
loop_
_entity.id
_entity.type
_entity.pdbx_description
1 polymer ?
#
loop_
_entity_poly.entity_id
_entity_poly.type
_entity_poly.pdbx_seq_one_letter_code
_entity_poly.pdbx_strand_id
1 'polypeptide(L)' 'MMQKKKYTCSDYREEMRLLGLKKRLIEETLSSTEKQIIEAEIAKLEKTLQLD' A
#
# COMPACT_ATOMS: atom_id res chain seq x y z
N MET A 1 1.16 22.21 16.85
CA MET A 1 0.98 22.50 15.41
C MET A 1 1.24 21.21 14.65
N MET A 2 0.22 20.67 13.97
CA MET A 2 0.33 19.43 13.22
C MET A 2 1.18 19.70 11.97
N GLN A 3 2.41 19.18 11.94
CA GLN A 3 3.25 19.29 10.75
C GLN A 3 2.56 18.53 9.62
N LYS A 4 1.95 19.23 8.67
CA LYS A 4 1.57 18.64 7.38
C LYS A 4 2.87 18.21 6.71
N LYS A 5 3.24 16.92 6.83
CA LYS A 5 4.27 16.30 5.98
C LYS A 5 4.02 16.81 4.56
N LYS A 6 5.02 17.39 3.92
CA LYS A 6 4.92 17.86 2.54
C LYS A 6 4.60 16.62 1.71
N TYR A 7 3.32 16.44 1.38
CA TYR A 7 2.85 15.32 0.60
C TYR A 7 3.51 15.40 -0.77
N THR A 8 4.47 14.52 -1.00
CA THR A 8 5.25 14.53 -2.23
C THR A 8 4.51 13.76 -3.32
N CYS A 9 4.86 14.02 -4.58
CA CYS A 9 4.36 13.19 -5.68
C CYS A 9 4.79 11.72 -5.54
N SER A 10 5.87 11.42 -4.81
CA SER A 10 6.26 10.06 -4.43
C SER A 10 5.26 9.44 -3.45
N ASP A 11 4.91 10.15 -2.38
CA ASP A 11 3.94 9.66 -1.38
C ASP A 11 2.59 9.38 -2.04
N TYR A 12 2.14 10.29 -2.92
CA TYR A 12 0.93 10.09 -3.72
C TYR A 12 0.97 8.82 -4.58
N ARG A 13 2.09 8.58 -5.27
CA ARG A 13 2.24 7.39 -6.13
C ARG A 13 2.26 6.11 -5.32
N GLU A 14 2.92 6.12 -4.17
CA GLU A 14 2.97 4.99 -3.26
C GLU A 14 1.60 4.70 -2.63
N GLU A 15 0.84 5.73 -2.26
CA GLU A 15 -0.55 5.56 -1.82
C GLU A 15 -1.46 5.03 -2.92
N MET A 16 -1.32 5.51 -4.17
CA MET A 16 -2.08 4.96 -5.30
C MET A 16 -1.71 3.50 -5.56
N ARG A 17 -0.44 3.14 -5.41
CA ARG A 17 0.03 1.74 -5.49
C ARG A 17 -0.57 0.89 -4.38
N LEU A 18 -0.57 1.39 -3.14
CA LEU A 18 -1.16 0.73 -1.98
C LEU A 18 -2.67 0.48 -2.19
N LEU A 19 -3.40 1.47 -2.68
CA LEU A 19 -4.83 1.33 -3.00
C LEU A 19 -5.07 0.28 -4.10
N GLY A 20 -4.23 0.24 -5.13
CA GLY A 20 -4.30 -0.79 -6.17
C GLY A 20 -4.05 -2.20 -5.62
N LEU A 21 -3.05 -2.36 -4.76
CA LEU A 21 -2.75 -3.64 -4.11
C LEU A 21 -3.88 -4.09 -3.17
N LYS A 22 -4.45 -3.17 -2.38
CA LYS A 22 -5.60 -3.46 -1.51
C LYS A 22 -6.84 -3.86 -2.30
N LYS A 23 -7.11 -3.21 -3.45
CA LYS A 23 -8.19 -3.60 -4.35
C LYS A 23 -7.98 -4.99 -4.90
N ARG A 24 -6.77 -5.28 -5.39
CA ARG A 24 -6.42 -6.62 -5.86
C ARG A 24 -6.63 -7.64 -4.76
N LEU A 25 -6.18 -7.40 -3.53
CA LEU A 25 -6.33 -8.34 -2.40
C LEU A 25 -7.78 -8.80 -2.12
N ILE A 26 -8.77 -7.99 -2.50
CA ILE A 26 -10.20 -8.28 -2.33
C ILE A 26 -10.76 -9.10 -3.51
N GLU A 27 -10.04 -9.23 -4.63
CA GLU A 27 -10.45 -10.06 -5.76
C GLU A 27 -10.50 -11.54 -5.37
N GLU A 28 -11.66 -12.15 -5.54
CA GLU A 28 -11.94 -13.55 -5.16
C GLU A 28 -11.16 -14.58 -6.01
N THR A 29 -10.55 -14.14 -7.11
CA THR A 29 -9.79 -14.97 -8.04
C THR A 29 -8.32 -15.14 -7.67
N LEU A 30 -7.84 -14.47 -6.62
CA LEU A 30 -6.45 -14.58 -6.18
C LEU A 30 -6.17 -15.93 -5.53
N SER A 31 -5.09 -16.57 -5.97
CA SER A 31 -4.56 -17.73 -5.26
C SER A 31 -4.00 -17.32 -3.90
N SER A 32 -3.94 -18.28 -2.97
CA SER A 32 -3.39 -18.05 -1.62
C SER A 32 -1.94 -17.54 -1.67
N THR A 33 -1.16 -17.96 -2.67
CA THR A 33 0.22 -17.50 -2.88
C THR A 33 0.28 -16.05 -3.34
N GLU A 34 -0.56 -15.66 -4.31
CA GLU A 34 -0.60 -14.27 -4.77
C GLU A 34 -1.12 -13.34 -3.68
N LYS A 35 -2.08 -13.80 -2.88
CA LYS A 35 -2.58 -13.07 -1.73
C LYS A 35 -1.46 -12.75 -0.73
N GLN A 36 -0.64 -13.74 -0.38
CA GLN A 36 0.51 -13.56 0.51
C GLN A 36 1.57 -12.61 -0.07
N ILE A 37 1.81 -12.67 -1.37
CA ILE A 37 2.75 -11.75 -2.05
C ILE A 37 2.23 -10.31 -1.97
N ILE A 38 0.95 -10.10 -2.25
CA ILE A 38 0.31 -8.77 -2.20
C ILE A 38 0.31 -8.24 -0.76
N GLU A 39 -0.02 -9.06 0.24
CA GLU A 39 0.06 -8.68 1.66
C GLU A 39 1.47 -8.26 2.08
N ALA A 40 2.49 -9.01 1.66
CA ALA A 40 3.88 -8.67 1.94
C ALA A 40 4.32 -7.35 1.27
N GLU A 41 3.83 -7.05 0.06
CA GLU A 41 4.08 -5.77 -0.60
C GLU A 41 3.38 -4.60 0.11
N ILE A 42 2.12 -4.80 0.52
CA ILE A 42 1.34 -3.82 1.30
C ILE A 42 2.07 -3.45 2.59
N ALA A 43 2.50 -4.45 3.37
CA ALA A 43 3.21 -4.23 4.64
C ALA A 43 4.53 -3.46 4.46
N LYS A 44 5.26 -3.70 3.35
CA LYS A 44 6.48 -2.94 3.03
C LYS A 44 6.17 -1.48 2.68
N LEU A 45 5.11 -1.24 1.90
CA LEU A 45 4.69 0.10 1.50
C LEU A 45 4.17 0.91 2.70
N GLU A 46 3.37 0.31 3.58
CA GLU A 46 2.85 0.96 4.80
C GLU A 46 3.99 1.39 5.74
N LYS A 47 4.99 0.51 5.92
CA LYS A 47 6.19 0.83 6.70
C LYS A 47 7.03 1.95 6.08
N THR A 48 7.12 1.99 4.75
CA THR A 48 7.87 3.03 4.01
C THR A 48 7.18 4.39 4.13
N LEU A 49 5.85 4.41 4.03
CA LEU A 49 5.03 5.60 4.20
C LEU A 49 4.90 6.06 5.66
N GLN A 50 5.36 5.24 6.63
CA GLN A 50 5.16 5.45 8.07
C GLN A 50 3.67 5.62 8.40
N LEU A 51 2.84 4.79 7.79
CA LEU A 51 1.40 4.73 8.05
C LEU A 51 1.03 3.77 9.20
N ASP A 52 2.06 3.24 9.90
CA ASP A 52 1.99 2.42 11.12
C ASP A 52 2.51 3.18 12.34
#